data_AF-A0A3D6DUX3-F1
#
_entry.id   AF-A0A3D6DUX3-F1
#
_cell.length_a   1.000
_cell.length_b   1.000
_cell.length_c   1.000
_cell.angle_alpha   90.00
_cell.angle_beta   90.00
_cell.angle_gamma   90.00
#
_symmetry.space_group_name_H-M   'P 1'
#
loop_
_entity.id
_entity.type
_entity.pdbx_description
1 polymer ?
#
loop_
_entity_poly.entity_id
_entity_poly.type
_entity_poly.pdbx_seq_one_letter_code
_entity_poly.pdbx_strand_id
1 'polypeptide(L)'
;CQVPMLLYESRALDAEAKAEIAAVTDRYQEVWQATLDELATSGRLRSSAAPLRLLLFGMLNWSSQWYRPDGALSLDEIATAAAELLLPFLSELRQEHVDDIGTGQQSGAG
;
A
#
# COMPACT_ATOMS: atom_id res chain seq x y z
N CYS A 1 -20.72 2.62 -2.04
CA CYS A 1 -21.36 1.32 -1.72
C CYS A 1 -21.74 0.59 -3.01
N GLN A 2 -20.75 0.05 -3.73
CA GLN A 2 -20.93 -0.99 -4.76
C GLN A 2 -19.60 -1.71 -5.00
N VAL A 3 -19.29 -2.72 -4.16
CA VAL A 3 -18.57 -3.92 -4.62
C VAL A 3 -19.24 -5.16 -4.02
N PRO A 4 -20.39 -5.64 -4.58
CA PRO A 4 -20.91 -6.97 -4.26
C PRO A 4 -20.96 -7.91 -5.47
N MET A 5 -20.65 -7.46 -6.68
CA MET A 5 -21.04 -8.21 -7.89
C MET A 5 -20.06 -9.32 -8.30
N LEU A 6 -18.76 -9.19 -8.00
CA LEU A 6 -17.78 -10.23 -8.35
C LEU A 6 -17.84 -11.45 -7.41
N LEU A 7 -18.30 -11.28 -6.16
CA LEU A 7 -18.41 -12.40 -5.22
C LEU A 7 -19.67 -13.26 -5.45
N TYR A 8 -20.80 -12.66 -5.86
CA TYR A 8 -22.03 -13.42 -6.11
C TYR A 8 -21.99 -14.19 -7.44
N GLU A 9 -21.45 -13.61 -8.51
CA GLU A 9 -21.32 -14.30 -9.80
C GLU A 9 -20.24 -15.39 -9.78
N SER A 10 -19.20 -15.24 -8.96
CA SER A 10 -18.16 -16.27 -8.82
C SER A 10 -18.70 -17.62 -8.32
N ARG A 11 -19.82 -17.62 -7.59
CA ARG A 11 -20.47 -18.86 -7.13
C ARG A 11 -21.13 -19.62 -8.28
N ALA A 12 -21.59 -18.92 -9.30
CA ALA A 12 -22.22 -19.47 -10.50
C ALA A 12 -21.22 -19.99 -11.54
N LEU A 13 -19.94 -19.67 -11.38
CA LEU A 13 -18.87 -20.18 -12.25
C LEU A 13 -18.68 -21.69 -12.06
N ASP A 14 -18.45 -22.37 -13.17
CA ASP A 14 -17.99 -23.75 -13.15
C ASP A 14 -16.54 -23.85 -12.63
N ALA A 15 -16.07 -25.09 -12.47
CA ALA A 15 -14.74 -25.35 -11.92
C ALA A 15 -13.61 -24.81 -12.83
N GLU A 16 -13.84 -24.80 -14.15
CA GLU A 16 -12.86 -24.36 -15.14
C GLU A 16 -12.66 -22.84 -15.07
N ALA A 17 -13.75 -22.07 -15.08
CA ALA A 17 -13.68 -20.61 -14.95
C ALA A 17 -13.11 -20.18 -13.57
N LYS A 18 -13.41 -20.91 -12.50
CA LYS A 18 -12.79 -20.67 -11.18
C LYS A 18 -11.28 -20.89 -11.20
N ALA A 19 -10.82 -21.95 -11.87
CA ALA A 19 -9.40 -22.25 -12.00
C ALA A 19 -8.68 -21.19 -12.85
N GLU A 20 -9.32 -20.70 -13.91
CA GLU A 20 -8.76 -19.62 -14.74
C GLU A 20 -8.59 -18.33 -13.94
N ILE A 21 -9.63 -17.91 -13.20
CA ILE A 21 -9.56 -16.71 -12.34
C ILE A 21 -8.49 -16.87 -11.26
N ALA A 22 -8.37 -18.06 -10.66
CA ALA A 22 -7.33 -18.35 -9.68
C ALA A 22 -5.93 -18.19 -10.31
N ALA A 23 -5.70 -18.77 -11.49
CA ALA A 23 -4.41 -18.67 -12.18
C ALA A 23 -4.03 -17.23 -12.55
N VAL A 24 -5.00 -16.42 -12.97
CA VAL A 24 -4.79 -14.98 -13.25
C VAL A 24 -4.50 -14.22 -11.95
N THR A 25 -5.24 -14.52 -10.89
CA THR A 25 -5.06 -13.90 -9.57
C THR A 25 -3.68 -14.23 -9.02
N ASP A 26 -3.25 -15.50 -9.09
CA ASP A 26 -1.96 -15.97 -8.61
C ASP A 26 -0.82 -15.26 -9.34
N ARG A 27 -0.87 -15.18 -10.67
CA ARG A 27 0.15 -14.46 -11.47
C ARG A 27 0.23 -12.97 -11.13
N TYR A 28 -0.90 -12.31 -10.91
CA TYR A 28 -0.91 -10.93 -10.46
C TYR A 28 -0.26 -10.79 -9.07
N GLN A 29 -0.59 -11.72 -8.18
CA GLN A 29 -0.13 -11.74 -6.80
C GLN A 29 1.38 -12.09 -6.66
N GLU A 30 1.96 -12.85 -7.59
CA GLU A 30 3.38 -13.19 -7.63
C GLU A 30 4.27 -11.95 -7.68
N VAL A 31 3.94 -10.97 -8.54
CA VAL A 31 4.70 -9.71 -8.67
C VAL A 31 4.72 -8.93 -7.35
N TRP A 32 3.59 -8.91 -6.66
CA TRP A 32 3.48 -8.28 -5.34
C TRP A 32 4.31 -9.03 -4.29
N GLN A 33 4.30 -10.37 -4.31
CA GLN A 33 5.07 -11.16 -3.36
C GLN A 33 6.58 -10.92 -3.55
N ALA A 34 7.05 -10.93 -4.80
CA ALA A 34 8.45 -10.65 -5.12
C ALA A 34 8.91 -9.30 -4.57
N THR A 35 8.12 -8.24 -4.79
CA THR A 35 8.42 -6.90 -4.25
C THR A 35 8.50 -6.89 -2.72
N LEU A 36 7.57 -7.56 -2.03
CA LEU A 36 7.58 -7.64 -0.57
C LEU A 36 8.78 -8.45 -0.05
N ASP A 37 9.17 -9.51 -0.74
CA ASP A 37 10.34 -10.33 -0.41
C ASP A 37 11.65 -9.53 -0.57
N GLU A 38 11.77 -8.71 -1.61
CA GLU A 38 12.91 -7.80 -1.81
C GLU A 38 12.99 -6.74 -0.70
N LEU A 39 11.86 -6.16 -0.32
CA LEU A 39 11.80 -5.19 0.78
C LEU A 39 12.14 -5.83 2.13
N ALA A 40 11.70 -7.07 2.37
CA ALA A 40 12.03 -7.82 3.57
C ALA A 40 13.53 -8.19 3.61
N THR A 41 14.07 -8.66 2.48
CA THR A 41 15.50 -9.01 2.35
C THR A 41 16.41 -7.81 2.53
N SER A 42 15.99 -6.61 2.09
CA SER A 42 16.71 -5.36 2.30
C SER A 42 16.52 -4.75 3.69
N GLY A 43 15.74 -5.39 4.57
CA GLY A 43 15.46 -4.89 5.93
C GLY A 43 14.52 -3.68 5.99
N ARG A 44 13.92 -3.29 4.85
CA ARG A 44 12.97 -2.16 4.75
C ARG A 44 11.56 -2.54 5.18
N LEU A 45 11.27 -3.84 5.13
CA LEU A 45 10.01 -4.42 5.58
C LEU A 45 10.28 -5.47 6.65
N ARG A 46 9.47 -5.48 7.72
CA ARG A 46 9.68 -6.41 8.84
C ARG A 46 9.48 -7.88 8.47
N SER A 47 8.58 -8.16 7.52
CA SER A 47 8.27 -9.51 7.04
C SER A 47 7.50 -9.42 5.73
N SER A 48 7.65 -10.40 4.83
CA SER A 48 6.86 -10.55 3.60
C SER A 48 5.79 -11.64 3.69
N ALA A 49 5.41 -12.06 4.90
CA ALA A 49 4.45 -13.14 5.12
C ALA A 49 3.06 -12.84 4.51
N ALA A 50 2.36 -13.90 4.10
CA ALA A 50 1.07 -13.82 3.40
C ALA A 50 0.02 -12.90 4.06
N PRO A 51 -0.17 -12.87 5.40
CA PRO A 51 -1.13 -11.96 6.02
C PRO A 51 -0.88 -10.49 5.71
N LEU A 52 0.39 -10.06 5.60
CA LEU A 52 0.71 -8.67 5.29
C LEU A 52 0.24 -8.29 3.89
N ARG A 53 0.49 -9.15 2.90
CA ARG A 53 0.03 -8.94 1.51
C ARG A 53 -1.50 -8.91 1.42
N LEU A 54 -2.18 -9.78 2.16
CA LEU A 54 -3.65 -9.79 2.23
C LEU A 54 -4.22 -8.51 2.85
N LEU A 55 -3.60 -8.02 3.93
CA LEU A 55 -4.00 -6.76 4.56
C LEU A 55 -3.77 -5.56 3.62
N LEU A 56 -2.63 -5.52 2.93
CA LEU A 56 -2.33 -4.51 1.92
C LEU A 56 -3.40 -4.49 0.82
N PHE A 57 -3.73 -5.64 0.22
CA PHE A 57 -4.79 -5.71 -0.78
C PHE A 57 -6.15 -5.32 -0.23
N GLY A 58 -6.48 -5.71 1.00
CA GLY A 58 -7.72 -5.28 1.67
C GLY A 58 -7.81 -3.76 1.75
N MET A 59 -6.76 -3.11 2.22
CA MET A 59 -6.68 -1.65 2.33
C MET A 59 -6.79 -0.97 0.96
N LEU A 60 -6.03 -1.42 -0.04
CA LEU A 60 -6.05 -0.82 -1.38
C LEU A 60 -7.39 -1.02 -2.08
N ASN A 61 -7.97 -2.22 -2.00
CA ASN A 61 -9.29 -2.48 -2.60
C ASN A 61 -10.38 -1.64 -1.95
N TRP A 62 -10.29 -1.39 -0.63
CA TRP A 62 -11.24 -0.53 0.07
C TRP A 62 -11.13 0.95 -0.30
N SER A 63 -9.95 1.41 -0.75
CA SER A 63 -9.75 2.81 -1.16
C SER A 63 -10.76 3.29 -2.20
N SER A 64 -11.17 2.41 -3.12
CA SER A 64 -12.19 2.68 -4.14
C SER A 64 -13.56 3.09 -3.58
N GLN A 65 -13.88 2.77 -2.32
CA GLN A 65 -15.17 3.12 -1.72
C GLN A 65 -15.27 4.59 -1.30
N TRP A 66 -14.14 5.26 -1.11
CA TRP A 66 -14.09 6.62 -0.55
C TRP A 66 -13.18 7.57 -1.33
N TYR A 67 -12.23 7.08 -2.13
CA TYR A 67 -11.41 7.91 -2.99
C TYR A 67 -12.26 8.64 -4.04
N ARG A 68 -11.94 9.92 -4.24
CA ARG A 68 -12.59 10.79 -5.20
C ARG A 68 -11.52 11.57 -5.97
N PRO A 69 -11.47 11.50 -7.32
CA PRO A 69 -10.50 12.27 -8.11
C PRO A 69 -10.65 13.78 -7.95
N ASP A 70 -11.86 14.25 -7.66
CA ASP A 70 -12.21 15.64 -7.37
C ASP A 70 -12.17 15.98 -5.87
N GLY A 71 -11.65 15.06 -5.04
CA GLY A 71 -11.59 15.19 -3.59
C GLY A 71 -10.37 15.95 -3.08
N ALA A 72 -10.29 16.07 -1.75
CA ALA A 72 -9.20 16.78 -1.08
C ALA A 72 -7.87 16.00 -1.03
N LEU A 73 -7.89 14.69 -1.29
CA LEU A 73 -6.70 13.84 -1.30
C LEU A 73 -6.40 13.38 -2.72
N SER A 74 -5.17 13.61 -3.17
CA SER A 74 -4.63 13.06 -4.41
C SER A 74 -4.33 11.57 -4.28
N LEU A 75 -4.19 10.89 -5.43
CA LEU A 75 -3.80 9.48 -5.47
C LEU A 75 -2.39 9.28 -4.88
N ASP A 76 -1.48 10.22 -5.13
CA ASP A 76 -0.09 10.15 -4.65
C ASP A 76 -0.02 10.30 -3.12
N GLU A 77 -0.83 11.17 -2.52
CA GLU A 77 -0.92 11.29 -1.06
C GLU A 77 -1.44 9.99 -0.42
N ILE A 78 -2.43 9.35 -1.03
CA ILE A 78 -2.96 8.07 -0.55
C ILE A 78 -1.92 6.95 -0.69
N ALA A 79 -1.22 6.89 -1.84
CA ALA A 79 -0.16 5.92 -2.07
C ALA A 79 0.99 6.09 -1.09
N THR A 80 1.38 7.34 -0.81
CA THR A 80 2.42 7.67 0.17
C THR A 80 2.00 7.24 1.57
N ALA A 81 0.77 7.57 1.99
CA ALA A 81 0.27 7.15 3.30
C ALA A 81 0.21 5.62 3.46
N ALA A 82 -0.19 4.89 2.42
CA ALA A 82 -0.19 3.43 2.41
C ALA A 82 1.23 2.85 2.52
N ALA A 83 2.21 3.46 1.83
CA ALA A 83 3.61 3.06 1.92
C ALA A 83 4.21 3.35 3.30
N GLU A 84 3.93 4.51 3.89
CA GLU A 84 4.35 4.88 5.24
C GLU A 84 3.80 3.92 6.31
N LEU A 85 2.54 3.49 6.16
CA LEU A 85 1.93 2.51 7.07
C LEU A 85 2.64 1.15 7.04
N LEU A 86 3.11 0.74 5.86
CA LEU A 86 3.78 -0.55 5.66
C LEU A 86 5.27 -0.52 5.99
N LEU A 87 5.93 0.60 5.75
CA LEU A 87 7.39 0.73 5.77
C LEU A 87 7.81 1.52 7.02
N PRO A 88 8.12 0.83 8.15
CA PRO A 88 8.38 1.48 9.43
C PRO A 88 9.59 2.42 9.42
N PHE A 89 10.49 2.30 8.44
CA PHE A 89 11.70 3.13 8.34
C PHE A 89 11.53 4.40 7.49
N LEU A 90 10.49 4.50 6.65
CA LEU A 90 10.26 5.72 5.86
C LEU A 90 9.81 6.90 6.73
N SER A 91 9.17 6.63 7.87
CA SER A 91 8.80 7.70 8.82
C SER A 91 10.02 8.34 9.49
N GLU A 92 11.10 7.58 9.72
CA GLU A 92 12.31 8.07 10.40
C GLU A 92 13.18 8.94 9.46
N LEU A 93 13.35 8.54 8.19
CA LEU A 93 14.12 9.32 7.21
C LEU A 93 13.49 10.67 6.84
N ARG A 94 12.16 10.84 7.02
CA ARG A 94 11.50 12.14 6.82
C ARG A 94 11.79 13.12 7.95
N GLN A 95 12.04 12.63 9.17
CA GLN A 95 12.23 13.50 10.33
C GLN A 95 13.58 14.24 10.27
N GLU A 96 14.63 13.59 9.76
CA GLU A 96 15.98 14.18 9.68
C GLU A 96 16.05 15.41 8.76
N HIS A 97 15.16 15.55 7.77
CA HIS A 97 15.19 16.68 6.83
C HIS A 97 14.40 17.91 7.33
N VAL A 98 13.53 17.77 8.33
CA VAL A 98 12.75 18.89 8.90
C VAL A 98 13.51 19.57 10.04
N ASP A 99 14.35 18.85 10.77
CA ASP A 99 15.09 19.40 11.92
C ASP A 99 16.28 20.30 11.50
N ASP A 100 16.75 20.24 10.25
CA ASP A 100 17.91 21.02 9.76
C ASP A 100 17.55 22.46 9.30
N ILE A 101 16.27 22.83 9.27
CA ILE A 101 15.82 24.19 8.85
C ILE A 101 15.57 25.12 10.05
N GLY A 102 15.64 24.61 11.30
CA GLY A 102 15.18 25.33 12.50
C GLY A 102 16.24 26.01 13.38
N THR A 103 17.53 25.73 13.21
CA THR A 103 18.58 26.19 14.15
C THR A 103 19.69 26.96 13.45
N GLY A 104 19.34 28.14 12.93
CA GLY A 104 20.32 29.10 12.47
C GLY A 104 19.76 30.50 12.49
N GLN A 105 20.28 31.32 13.40
CA GLN A 105 20.28 32.80 13.35
C GLN A 105 19.20 33.55 14.15
N GLN A 106 19.36 33.53 15.48
CA GLN A 106 19.23 34.76 16.29
C GLN A 106 20.33 34.81 17.35
N SER A 107 21.49 35.35 16.96
CA SER A 107 22.45 35.94 17.90
C SER A 107 23.14 37.08 17.17
N GLY A 108 22.92 38.31 17.62
CA GLY A 108 23.67 39.48 17.15
C GLY A 108 22.84 40.76 16.95
N ALA A 109 22.54 41.44 18.05
CA ALA A 109 22.47 42.91 18.22
C ALA A 109 21.92 43.10 19.65
N GLY A 110 22.70 43.58 20.62
CA GLY A 110 23.41 44.86 20.61
C GLY A 110 22.71 45.75 21.62
#